data_AF-A0A1D2W9W9-F1
#
_entry.id   AF-A0A1D2W9W9-F1
#
_cell.length_a   1.000
_cell.length_b   1.000
_cell.length_c   1.000
_cell.angle_alpha   90.00
_cell.angle_beta   90.00
_cell.angle_gamma   90.00
#
_symmetry.space_group_name_H-M   'P 1'
#
loop_
_entity.id
_entity.type
_entity.pdbx_description
1 polymer ?
#
loop_
_entity_poly.entity_id
_entity_poly.type
_entity_poly.pdbx_seq_one_letter_code
_entity_poly.pdbx_strand_id
1 'polypeptide(L)'
;MERKLKIGIGLLVLVIVVPFLSVLLCLNTSEGCLNCSDGCEYFADATEKTQQYQELANVSKKYVSQKEGMDIDFFHDIIQFKSDKEAVVTVLSDSVIWNGTWTYSNGKWKPKSDFCRE
;
A
#
# COMPACT_ATOMS: atom_id res chain seq x y z
N MET A 1 -30.76 -25.72 33.07
CA MET A 1 -29.72 -24.66 33.18
C MET A 1 -28.76 -24.63 31.99
N GLU A 2 -28.57 -25.74 31.26
CA GLU A 2 -27.50 -25.90 30.26
C GLU A 2 -27.75 -25.28 28.87
N ARG A 3 -29.00 -25.03 28.45
CA ARG A 3 -29.29 -24.42 27.14
C ARG A 3 -28.94 -22.93 27.06
N LYS A 4 -29.04 -22.19 28.17
CA LYS A 4 -28.70 -20.74 28.20
C LYS A 4 -27.19 -20.49 28.18
N LEU A 5 -26.40 -21.41 28.74
CA LEU A 5 -24.93 -21.33 28.76
C LEU A 5 -24.33 -21.55 27.36
N LYS A 6 -24.86 -22.52 26.60
CA LYS A 6 -24.39 -22.82 25.23
C LYS A 6 -24.62 -21.67 24.24
N ILE A 7 -25.74 -20.95 24.39
CA ILE A 7 -26.06 -19.78 23.54
C ILE A 7 -25.17 -18.59 23.91
N GLY A 8 -24.91 -18.37 25.21
CA GLY A 8 -24.00 -17.32 25.68
C GLY A 8 -22.56 -17.50 25.20
N ILE A 9 -22.05 -18.74 25.23
CA ILE A 9 -20.69 -19.06 24.75
C ILE A 9 -20.60 -18.93 23.22
N GLY A 10 -21.63 -19.36 22.47
CA GLY A 10 -21.65 -19.25 21.01
C GLY A 10 -21.62 -17.79 20.53
N LEU A 11 -22.34 -16.89 21.21
CA LEU A 11 -22.34 -15.45 20.91
C LEU A 11 -20.99 -14.80 21.22
N LEU A 12 -20.32 -15.23 22.30
CA LEU A 12 -19.02 -14.71 22.71
C LEU A 12 -17.89 -15.14 21.75
N VAL A 13 -17.97 -16.37 21.21
CA VAL A 13 -17.06 -16.85 20.16
C VAL A 13 -17.28 -16.08 18.85
N LEU A 14 -18.54 -15.76 18.48
CA LEU A 14 -18.83 -14.99 17.28
C LEU A 14 -18.26 -13.56 17.32
N VAL A 15 -18.34 -12.90 18.48
CA VAL A 15 -17.83 -11.53 18.69
C VAL A 15 -16.30 -11.46 18.67
N ILE A 16 -15.60 -12.54 19.03
CA ILE A 16 -14.12 -12.58 19.05
C ILE A 16 -13.56 -13.08 17.71
N VAL A 17 -14.20 -14.08 17.09
CA VAL A 17 -13.67 -14.73 15.88
C VAL A 17 -13.91 -13.91 14.62
N VAL A 18 -15.05 -13.22 14.50
CA VAL A 18 -15.37 -12.39 13.33
C VAL A 18 -14.39 -11.22 13.14
N PRO A 19 -14.05 -10.40 14.16
CA PRO A 19 -13.05 -9.35 13.97
C PRO A 19 -11.64 -9.90 13.72
N PHE A 20 -11.30 -11.08 14.22
CA PHE A 20 -10.01 -11.72 13.94
C PHE A 20 -9.88 -12.16 12.48
N LEU A 21 -10.97 -12.64 11.88
CA LEU A 21 -11.04 -12.95 10.44
C LEU A 21 -10.96 -11.71 9.56
N SER A 22 -11.55 -10.58 9.98
CA SER A 22 -11.44 -9.30 9.25
C SER A 22 -9.98 -8.81 9.16
N VAL A 23 -9.20 -8.99 10.23
CA VAL A 23 -7.77 -8.62 10.26
C VAL A 23 -6.94 -9.54 9.36
N LEU A 24 -7.28 -10.83 9.28
CA LEU A 24 -6.64 -11.79 8.38
C LEU A 24 -6.99 -11.57 6.89
N LEU A 25 -8.18 -11.04 6.60
CA LEU A 25 -8.60 -10.70 5.23
C LEU A 25 -7.91 -9.42 4.72
N CYS A 26 -7.64 -8.45 5.61
CA CYS A 26 -6.82 -7.27 5.26
C CYS A 26 -5.35 -7.60 4.93
N LEU A 27 -4.84 -8.78 5.30
CA LEU A 27 -3.50 -9.22 4.94
C LEU A 27 -3.42 -9.88 3.56
N ASN A 28 -4.56 -10.22 2.94
CA ASN A 28 -4.62 -10.94 1.67
C ASN A 28 -5.11 -10.10 0.47
N THR A 29 -5.49 -8.84 0.68
CA THR A 29 -5.71 -7.91 -0.43
C THR A 29 -4.36 -7.33 -0.84
N SER A 30 -3.77 -7.91 -1.88
CA SER A 30 -2.48 -7.56 -2.51
C SER A 30 -2.46 -6.19 -3.21
N GLU A 31 -3.20 -5.21 -2.71
CA GLU A 31 -3.15 -3.82 -3.18
C GLU A 31 -2.68 -2.95 -2.00
N GLY A 32 -1.36 -2.89 -1.80
CA GLY A 32 -0.74 -2.04 -0.78
C GLY A 32 -0.04 -2.77 0.36
N CYS A 33 0.59 -3.93 0.11
CA CYS A 33 1.44 -4.57 1.11
C CYS A 33 2.73 -3.77 1.28
N LEU A 34 2.69 -2.74 2.13
CA LEU A 34 3.88 -2.21 2.79
C LEU A 34 4.55 -3.38 3.50
N ASN A 35 5.83 -3.61 3.19
CA ASN A 35 6.63 -4.67 3.76
C ASN A 35 6.77 -4.45 5.28
N CYS A 36 5.80 -4.93 6.06
CA CYS A 36 5.77 -4.84 7.52
C CYS A 36 6.67 -5.92 8.13
N SER A 37 7.98 -5.88 7.87
CA SER A 37 8.93 -6.79 8.50
C SER A 37 9.39 -6.31 9.88
N ASP A 38 9.13 -5.06 10.27
CA ASP A 38 9.63 -4.47 11.54
C ASP A 38 8.52 -3.91 12.46
N GLY A 39 7.33 -4.49 12.37
CA GLY A 39 6.19 -4.11 13.20
C GLY A 39 5.25 -3.17 12.46
N CYS A 40 3.98 -3.57 12.39
CA CYS A 40 2.91 -2.66 12.02
C CYS A 40 2.80 -1.60 13.12
N GLU A 41 3.55 -0.52 13.02
CA GLU A 41 3.24 0.70 13.75
C GLU A 41 1.84 1.14 13.29
N TYR A 42 0.85 0.94 14.15
CA TYR A 42 -0.46 1.56 13.99
C TYR A 42 -0.26 3.08 14.16
N PHE A 43 0.09 3.75 13.07
CA PHE A 43 0.18 5.20 13.04
C PHE A 43 -1.24 5.78 13.20
N ALA A 44 -1.43 6.64 14.19
CA ALA A 44 -2.65 7.42 14.35
C ALA A 44 -2.96 8.34 13.15
N ASP A 45 -1.98 8.54 12.25
CA ASP A 45 -2.05 9.30 10.98
C ASP A 45 -2.14 8.41 9.73
N ALA A 46 -2.63 7.17 9.88
CA ALA A 46 -2.73 6.22 8.76
C ALA A 46 -3.45 6.79 7.54
N THR A 47 -4.42 7.71 7.70
CA THR A 47 -5.16 8.32 6.58
C THR A 47 -4.28 9.19 5.69
N GLU A 48 -3.42 10.05 6.25
CA GLU A 48 -2.55 10.94 5.45
C GLU A 48 -1.48 10.14 4.70
N LYS A 49 -0.83 9.19 5.39
CA LYS A 49 0.15 8.30 4.73
C LYS A 49 -0.48 7.41 3.66
N THR A 50 -1.71 6.92 3.87
CA THR A 50 -2.44 6.13 2.87
C THR A 50 -2.79 6.98 1.65
N GLN A 51 -3.22 8.23 1.85
CA GLN A 51 -3.47 9.16 0.75
C GLN A 51 -2.20 9.47 -0.04
N GLN A 52 -1.09 9.75 0.65
CA GLN A 52 0.20 10.00 -0.02
C GLN A 52 0.71 8.77 -0.77
N TYR A 53 0.51 7.57 -0.23
CA TYR A 53 0.83 6.32 -0.93
C TYR A 53 -0.03 6.13 -2.19
N GLN A 54 -1.35 6.28 -2.08
CA GLN A 54 -2.26 6.15 -3.23
C GLN A 54 -1.97 7.20 -4.32
N GLU A 55 -1.65 8.44 -3.92
CA GLU A 55 -1.23 9.48 -4.85
C GLU A 55 0.07 9.10 -5.56
N LEU A 56 1.10 8.70 -4.82
CA LEU A 56 2.40 8.33 -5.36
C LEU A 56 2.31 7.10 -6.29
N ALA A 57 1.51 6.10 -5.93
CA ALA A 57 1.26 4.92 -6.74
C ALA A 57 0.63 5.27 -8.10
N ASN A 58 -0.39 6.12 -8.09
CA ASN A 58 -1.05 6.56 -9.32
C ASN A 58 -0.16 7.45 -10.18
N VAL A 59 0.54 8.42 -9.56
CA VAL A 59 1.38 9.37 -10.30
C VAL A 59 2.61 8.69 -10.90
N SER A 60 3.25 7.75 -10.19
CA SER A 60 4.45 7.07 -10.68
C SER A 60 4.17 6.18 -11.90
N LYS A 61 3.12 5.35 -11.86
CA LYS A 61 2.69 4.54 -13.01
C LYS A 61 2.24 5.40 -14.18
N LYS A 62 1.48 6.46 -13.93
CA LYS A 62 1.07 7.41 -14.98
C LYS A 62 2.27 8.09 -15.64
N TYR A 63 3.29 8.45 -14.86
CA TYR A 63 4.51 9.05 -15.39
C TYR A 63 5.22 8.09 -16.37
N VAL A 64 5.39 6.82 -15.99
CA VAL A 64 6.01 5.81 -16.86
C VAL A 64 5.14 5.51 -18.08
N SER A 65 3.83 5.30 -17.89
CA SER A 65 2.85 5.09 -18.96
C SER A 65 2.91 6.18 -20.02
N GLN A 66 2.94 7.46 -19.61
CA GLN A 66 3.05 8.59 -20.53
C GLN A 66 4.40 8.65 -21.25
N LYS A 67 5.50 8.31 -20.56
CA LYS A 67 6.84 8.32 -21.12
C LYS A 67 7.04 7.22 -22.16
N GLU A 68 6.48 6.05 -21.92
CA GLU A 68 6.66 4.86 -22.75
C GLU A 68 5.52 4.64 -23.76
N GLY A 69 4.40 5.36 -23.63
CA GLY A 69 3.23 5.23 -24.51
C GLY A 69 2.45 3.92 -24.31
N MET A 70 2.46 3.38 -23.08
CA MET A 70 1.80 2.11 -22.72
C MET A 70 0.63 2.37 -21.77
N ASP A 71 -0.36 1.47 -21.74
CA ASP A 71 -1.48 1.58 -20.80
C ASP A 71 -0.99 1.48 -19.34
N ILE A 72 -1.63 2.22 -18.44
CA ILE A 72 -1.27 2.25 -17.02
C ILE A 72 -1.46 0.89 -16.35
N ASP A 73 -2.39 0.09 -16.85
CA ASP A 73 -2.75 -1.23 -16.31
C ASP A 73 -1.65 -2.28 -16.48
N PHE A 74 -0.64 -2.02 -17.33
CA PHE A 74 0.53 -2.90 -17.49
C PHE A 74 1.60 -2.70 -16.42
N PHE A 75 1.43 -1.71 -15.54
CA PHE A 75 2.45 -1.34 -14.57
C PHE A 75 2.09 -1.74 -13.14
N HIS A 76 3.09 -2.29 -12.45
CA HIS A 76 3.08 -2.50 -11.01
C HIS A 76 4.12 -1.61 -10.35
N ASP A 77 3.89 -1.22 -9.10
CA ASP A 77 4.76 -0.33 -8.37
C ASP A 77 5.12 -0.88 -6.99
N ILE A 78 6.40 -0.71 -6.62
CA ILE A 78 6.93 -0.96 -5.30
C ILE A 78 7.39 0.39 -4.75
N ILE A 79 6.83 0.81 -3.62
CA ILE A 79 7.11 2.10 -3.00
C ILE A 79 7.73 1.88 -1.63
N GLN A 80 8.88 2.50 -1.40
CA GLN A 80 9.56 2.52 -0.11
C GLN A 80 9.74 3.96 0.35
N PHE A 81 8.96 4.38 1.36
CA PHE A 81 9.13 5.70 1.95
C PHE A 81 10.43 5.78 2.75
N LYS A 82 11.22 6.83 2.50
CA LYS A 82 12.36 7.24 3.33
C LYS A 82 11.93 8.27 4.39
N SER A 83 10.93 9.09 4.06
CA SER A 83 10.31 10.07 4.94
C SER A 83 8.90 10.47 4.44
N ASP A 84 8.26 11.43 5.11
CA ASP A 84 7.04 12.11 4.66
C ASP A 84 7.20 12.88 3.34
N LYS A 85 8.45 13.14 2.93
CA LYS A 85 8.77 13.96 1.75
C LYS A 85 9.61 13.26 0.71
N GLU A 86 10.02 12.01 0.96
CA GLU A 86 10.87 11.26 0.05
C GLU A 86 10.52 9.78 0.05
N ALA A 87 10.46 9.19 -1.15
CA ALA A 87 10.26 7.77 -1.36
C ALA A 87 11.14 7.27 -2.51
N VAL A 88 11.53 6.01 -2.47
CA VAL A 88 12.08 5.28 -3.62
C VAL A 88 10.94 4.53 -4.26
N VAL A 89 10.79 4.66 -5.57
CA VAL A 89 9.73 3.99 -6.33
C VAL A 89 10.35 3.18 -7.44
N THR A 90 9.93 1.92 -7.51
CA THR A 90 10.24 1.01 -8.60
C THR A 90 8.95 0.70 -9.34
N VAL A 91 8.85 1.09 -10.60
CA VAL A 91 7.75 0.73 -11.50
C VAL A 91 8.22 -0.42 -12.40
N LEU A 92 7.37 -1.42 -12.59
CA LEU A 92 7.67 -2.69 -13.26
C LEU A 92 6.64 -2.93 -14.37
N SER A 93 7.08 -3.35 -15.55
CA SER A 93 6.22 -3.89 -16.61
C SER A 93 6.98 -5.01 -17.31
N ASP A 94 6.45 -6.23 -17.25
CA ASP A 94 7.09 -7.46 -17.77
C ASP A 94 8.57 -7.60 -17.35
N SER A 95 9.49 -7.23 -18.24
CA SER A 95 10.94 -7.36 -18.08
C SER A 95 11.66 -6.00 -17.94
N VAL A 96 10.91 -4.91 -17.81
CA VAL A 96 11.44 -3.54 -17.77
C VAL A 96 11.15 -2.91 -16.42
N ILE A 97 12.14 -2.20 -15.90
CA ILE A 97 12.10 -1.57 -14.58
C ILE A 97 12.39 -0.08 -14.74
N TRP A 98 11.65 0.75 -14.02
CA TRP A 98 11.97 2.17 -13.83
C TRP A 98 12.14 2.41 -12.35
N ASN A 99 13.30 2.88 -11.94
CA ASN A 99 13.65 3.08 -10.54
C ASN A 99 14.10 4.51 -10.32
N GLY A 100 13.75 5.09 -9.18
CA GLY A 100 14.34 6.33 -8.71
C GLY A 100 13.59 6.95 -7.56
N THR A 101 14.06 8.13 -7.16
CA THR A 101 13.57 8.82 -5.98
C THR A 101 12.44 9.77 -6.35
N TRP A 102 11.41 9.83 -5.53
CA TRP A 102 10.30 10.76 -5.61
C TRP A 102 10.33 11.70 -4.41
N THR A 103 9.91 12.96 -4.62
CA THR A 103 9.81 13.97 -3.56
C THR A 103 8.42 14.57 -3.49
N TYR A 104 7.93 14.77 -2.27
CA TYR A 104 6.67 15.45 -2.02
C TYR A 104 6.94 16.92 -1.72
N SER A 105 6.44 17.80 -2.58
CA SER A 105 6.57 19.25 -2.41
C SER A 105 5.36 19.96 -3.01
N ASN A 106 4.90 21.03 -2.35
CA ASN A 106 3.73 21.80 -2.79
C ASN A 106 2.48 20.92 -3.02
N GLY A 107 2.28 19.92 -2.14
CA GLY A 107 1.12 19.03 -2.17
C GLY A 107 1.11 18.03 -3.34
N LYS A 108 2.25 17.74 -3.97
CA LYS A 108 2.36 16.78 -5.07
C LYS A 108 3.68 16.01 -5.04
N TRP A 109 3.62 14.74 -5.46
CA TRP A 109 4.79 13.94 -5.74
C TRP A 109 5.42 14.27 -7.11
N LYS A 110 6.76 14.36 -7.15
CA LYS A 110 7.54 14.55 -8.38
C LYS A 110 8.77 13.63 -8.40
N PRO A 111 9.13 13.05 -9.56
CA PRO A 111 10.35 12.28 -9.67
C PRO A 111 11.56 13.21 -9.60
N LYS A 112 12.62 12.77 -8.94
CA LYS A 112 13.96 13.35 -9.07
C LYS A 112 14.57 12.88 -10.40
N SER A 113 15.71 13.48 -10.74
CA SER A 113 16.43 13.18 -11.99
C SER A 113 17.01 11.76 -12.05
N ASP A 114 17.00 11.03 -10.94
CA ASP A 114 17.46 9.65 -10.86
C ASP A 114 16.40 8.63 -11.32
N PHE A 115 15.17 9.06 -11.64
CA PHE A 115 14.09 8.18 -12.08
C PHE A 115 14.24 7.74 -13.54
N CYS A 116 14.94 6.63 -13.73
CA CYS A 116 15.41 6.14 -15.02
C CYS A 116 14.93 4.71 -15.32
N ARG A 117 14.88 4.37 -16.60
CA ARG A 117 14.64 3.01 -17.09
C ARG A 117 15.94 2.22 -16.96
N GLU A 118 15.88 1.04 -16.37
CA GLU A 118 16.97 0.06 -16.28
C GLU A 118 16.82 -1.06 -17.33
#